data_AF-A0A936YBK9-F1
#
_entry.id   AF-A0A936YBK9-F1
#
_cell.length_a   1.000
_cell.length_b   1.000
_cell.length_c   1.000
_cell.angle_alpha   90.00
_cell.angle_beta   90.00
_cell.angle_gamma   90.00
#
_symmetry.space_group_name_H-M   'P 1'
#
loop_
_entity.id
_entity.type
_entity.pdbx_description
1 polymer ?
#
loop_
_entity_poly.entity_id
_entity_poly.type
_entity_poly.pdbx_seq_one_letter_code
_entity_poly.pdbx_strand_id
1 'polypeptide(L)'
;MADSTAILYQHAGPTNTPSIASAATALAANPARGAWMIQNLGQNALFVRLGAGASTSVFHAVLKGSSANDDGTGGTIAQEAGTVYTGEITIAGTSPRYTVLEI
;
A
#
# COMPACT_ATOMS: atom_id res chain seq x y z
N MET A 1 -12.04 21.20 35.56
CA MET A 1 -10.86 20.32 35.46
C MET A 1 -10.98 19.64 34.11
N ALA A 2 -10.19 20.06 33.12
CA ALA A 2 -10.22 19.41 31.80
C ALA A 2 -9.59 18.02 31.94
N ASP A 3 -10.29 17.00 31.44
CA ASP A 3 -9.83 15.62 31.43
C ASP A 3 -8.62 15.49 30.49
N SER A 4 -7.44 15.29 31.08
CA SER A 4 -6.18 15.09 30.36
C SER A 4 -6.02 13.67 29.82
N THR A 5 -6.98 12.77 30.04
CA THR A 5 -6.94 11.39 29.54
C THR A 5 -7.55 11.23 28.14
N ALA A 6 -8.17 12.29 27.60
CA ALA A 6 -8.72 12.31 26.25
C ALA A 6 -7.70 12.60 25.13
N ILE A 7 -6.41 12.80 25.45
CA ILE A 7 -5.36 12.79 24.42
C ILE A 7 -5.14 11.33 24.06
N LEU A 8 -5.91 10.88 23.08
CA LEU A 8 -5.63 9.68 22.31
C LEU A 8 -4.17 9.80 21.84
N TYR A 9 -3.26 9.08 22.49
CA TYR A 9 -1.96 8.82 21.90
C TYR A 9 -2.25 8.00 20.64
N GLN A 10 -2.33 8.66 19.49
CA GLN A 10 -2.07 7.96 18.24
C GLN A 10 -0.71 7.33 18.45
N HIS A 11 -0.66 6.00 18.50
CA HIS A 11 0.57 5.24 18.45
C HIS A 11 1.21 5.60 17.12
N ALA A 12 1.97 6.70 17.11
CA ALA A 12 2.86 7.02 16.03
C ALA A 12 3.90 5.90 16.05
N GLY A 13 3.62 4.85 15.27
CA GLY A 13 4.69 3.99 14.76
C GLY A 13 5.83 4.86 14.24
N PRO A 14 7.07 4.35 14.24
CA PRO A 14 8.29 5.15 14.12
C PRO A 14 8.11 6.33 13.18
N THR A 15 8.18 7.55 13.74
CA THR A 15 7.70 8.82 13.15
C THR A 15 8.31 9.19 11.78
N ASN A 16 9.25 8.39 11.27
CA ASN A 16 9.93 8.58 9.98
C ASN A 16 9.93 7.32 9.09
N THR A 17 8.83 6.57 9.00
CA THR A 17 8.75 5.51 7.98
C THR A 17 8.69 6.15 6.58
N PRO A 18 9.61 5.82 5.65
CA PRO A 18 9.51 6.28 4.28
C PRO A 18 8.15 5.88 3.70
N SER A 19 7.38 6.84 3.19
CA SER A 19 6.10 6.56 2.55
C SER A 19 6.27 5.85 1.21
N ILE A 20 7.41 6.05 0.56
CA ILE A 20 7.75 5.40 -0.71
C ILE A 20 8.46 4.08 -0.42
N ALA A 21 7.80 2.98 -0.78
CA ALA A 21 8.32 1.64 -0.70
C ALA A 21 8.66 1.08 -2.11
N SER A 22 9.52 0.07 -2.13
CA SER A 22 9.95 -0.65 -3.34
C SER A 22 10.05 -2.16 -3.14
N ALA A 23 9.69 -2.66 -1.96
CA ALA A 23 9.77 -4.08 -1.63
C ALA A 23 8.78 -4.92 -2.45
N ALA A 24 9.09 -6.21 -2.64
CA ALA A 24 8.17 -7.13 -3.31
C ALA A 24 6.92 -7.42 -2.48
N THR A 25 7.01 -7.44 -1.15
CA THR A 25 5.85 -7.52 -0.26
C THR A 25 5.48 -6.10 0.17
N ALA A 26 4.35 -5.59 -0.33
CA ALA A 26 3.85 -4.26 0.02
C ALA A 26 3.17 -4.24 1.38
N LEU A 27 2.37 -5.27 1.66
CA LEU A 27 1.70 -5.44 2.95
C LEU A 27 1.87 -6.89 3.39
N ALA A 28 2.33 -7.09 4.63
CA ALA A 28 2.36 -8.42 5.24
C ALA A 28 0.92 -8.95 5.45
N ALA A 29 0.75 -10.24 5.76
CA ALA A 29 -0.57 -10.73 6.15
C ALA A 29 -1.02 -10.09 7.47
N ASN A 30 -2.26 -9.60 7.54
CA ASN A 30 -2.85 -8.97 8.71
C ASN A 30 -4.31 -9.43 8.86
N PRO A 31 -4.63 -10.31 9.83
CA PRO A 31 -5.99 -10.82 10.02
C PRO A 31 -6.98 -9.76 10.52
N ALA A 32 -6.48 -8.64 11.04
CA ALA A 32 -7.30 -7.53 11.54
C ALA A 32 -7.43 -6.37 10.51
N ARG A 33 -6.94 -6.55 9.27
CA ARG A 33 -6.99 -5.50 8.24
C ARG A 33 -8.43 -5.08 7.95
N GLY A 34 -8.74 -3.82 8.24
CA GLY A 34 -10.03 -3.18 8.01
C GLY A 34 -10.10 -2.44 6.68
N ALA A 35 -8.98 -1.91 6.19
CA ALA A 35 -8.89 -1.30 4.85
C ALA A 35 -7.45 -1.27 4.34
N TRP A 36 -7.27 -1.14 3.03
CA TRP A 36 -5.97 -0.85 2.44
C TRP A 36 -6.05 -0.12 1.10
N MET A 37 -4.98 0.60 0.77
CA MET A 37 -4.78 1.23 -0.54
C MET A 37 -3.32 1.11 -0.97
N ILE A 38 -3.09 0.94 -2.28
CA ILE A 38 -1.79 1.03 -2.91
C ILE A 38 -1.87 2.03 -4.07
N GLN A 39 -0.91 2.95 -4.12
CA GLN A 39 -0.74 3.88 -5.23
C GLN A 39 0.64 3.72 -5.85
N ASN A 40 0.68 3.62 -7.18
CA ASN A 40 1.93 3.66 -7.93
C ASN A 40 2.47 5.09 -7.98
N LEU A 41 3.75 5.26 -7.67
CA LEU A 41 4.48 6.52 -7.72
C LEU A 41 5.61 6.48 -8.77
N GLY A 42 5.86 5.32 -9.38
CA GLY A 42 6.86 5.14 -10.43
C GLY A 42 6.28 5.33 -11.82
N GLN A 43 7.15 5.62 -12.79
CA GLN A 43 6.76 5.77 -14.19
C GLN A 43 6.42 4.43 -14.88
N ASN A 44 6.87 3.31 -14.34
CA ASN A 44 6.57 1.99 -14.86
C ASN A 44 5.27 1.44 -14.25
N ALA A 45 4.59 0.53 -14.96
CA ALA A 45 3.42 -0.15 -14.43
C ALA A 45 3.75 -0.98 -13.18
N LEU A 46 2.80 -1.03 -12.25
CA LEU A 46 2.89 -1.80 -11.02
C LEU A 46 1.89 -2.96 -11.08
N PHE A 47 2.38 -4.19 -10.91
CA PHE A 47 1.56 -5.40 -10.92
C PHE A 47 1.28 -5.81 -9.49
N VAL A 48 0.01 -5.77 -9.08
CA VAL A 48 -0.43 -6.04 -7.70
C VAL A 48 -1.05 -7.43 -7.64
N ARG A 49 -0.60 -8.24 -6.68
CA ARG A 49 -1.17 -9.56 -6.39
C ARG A 49 -1.65 -9.64 -4.95
N LEU A 50 -2.90 -10.05 -4.78
CA LEU A 50 -3.41 -10.52 -3.50
C LEU A 50 -2.84 -11.92 -3.25
N GLY A 51 -1.80 -12.02 -2.43
CA GLY A 51 -1.01 -13.22 -2.15
C GLY A 51 0.45 -13.11 -2.61
N ALA A 52 1.22 -14.17 -2.34
CA ALA A 52 2.66 -14.27 -2.62
C ALA A 52 3.03 -14.16 -4.09
N GLY A 53 4.24 -13.69 -4.40
CA GLY A 53 4.88 -13.90 -5.70
C GLY A 53 4.18 -13.20 -6.87
N ALA A 54 3.90 -11.91 -6.73
CA ALA A 54 3.53 -11.06 -7.87
C ALA A 54 4.59 -11.14 -8.98
N SER A 55 4.13 -11.13 -10.22
CA SER A 55 4.98 -11.03 -11.41
C SER A 55 4.24 -10.30 -12.53
N THR A 56 4.92 -10.05 -13.64
CA THR A 56 4.31 -9.44 -14.83
C THR A 56 3.32 -10.36 -15.55
N SER A 57 3.21 -11.62 -15.16
CA SER A 57 2.24 -12.60 -15.70
C SER A 57 1.28 -13.16 -14.65
N VAL A 58 1.53 -12.92 -13.36
CA VAL A 58 0.69 -13.39 -12.26
C VAL A 58 0.37 -12.21 -11.33
N PHE A 59 -0.79 -11.62 -11.55
CA PHE A 59 -1.28 -10.44 -10.84
C PHE A 59 -2.82 -10.43 -10.85
N HIS A 60 -3.40 -9.62 -9.97
CA HIS A 60 -4.85 -9.35 -9.95
C HIS A 60 -5.18 -7.98 -10.55
N ALA A 61 -4.27 -7.02 -10.42
CA ALA A 61 -4.45 -5.67 -10.94
C ALA A 61 -3.14 -5.10 -11.50
N VAL A 62 -3.27 -4.20 -12.46
CA VAL A 62 -2.17 -3.40 -13.00
C VAL A 62 -2.46 -1.93 -12.69
N LEU A 63 -1.53 -1.26 -12.02
CA LEU A 63 -1.60 0.18 -11.79
C LEU A 63 -0.76 0.87 -12.85
N LYS A 64 -1.38 1.82 -13.56
CA LYS A 64 -0.70 2.71 -14.49
C LYS A 64 0.49 3.40 -13.81
N GLY A 65 1.59 3.58 -14.56
CA GLY A 65 2.70 4.42 -14.16
C GLY A 65 2.34 5.91 -14.12
N SER A 66 2.94 6.61 -13.16
CA SER A 66 2.96 8.06 -13.07
C SER A 66 3.62 8.72 -14.28
N SER A 67 3.42 10.03 -14.46
CA SER A 67 4.02 10.80 -15.56
C SER A 67 5.48 11.18 -15.24
N ALA A 68 5.76 11.43 -13.97
CA ALA A 68 7.09 11.57 -13.37
C ALA A 68 7.12 10.85 -12.02
N ASN A 69 8.30 10.57 -11.47
CA ASN A 69 8.37 9.93 -10.16
C ASN A 69 7.71 10.80 -9.09
N ASP A 70 6.88 10.16 -8.26
CA ASP A 70 6.28 10.74 -7.05
C ASP A 70 5.32 11.91 -7.34
N ASP A 71 4.78 12.00 -8.57
CA ASP A 71 3.90 13.08 -9.03
C ASP A 71 2.41 12.91 -8.67
N GLY A 72 2.04 11.78 -8.07
CA GLY A 72 0.68 11.48 -7.65
C GLY A 72 -0.30 11.04 -8.75
N THR A 73 0.15 10.91 -10.02
CA THR A 73 -0.72 10.61 -11.18
C THR A 73 -0.83 9.11 -11.52
N GLY A 74 -0.10 8.26 -10.79
CA GLY A 74 -0.11 6.82 -10.98
C GLY A 74 -1.42 6.17 -10.53
N GLY A 75 -1.66 4.96 -11.03
CA GLY A 75 -2.87 4.21 -10.71
C GLY A 75 -2.96 3.85 -9.22
N THR A 76 -4.19 3.71 -8.75
CA THR A 76 -4.51 3.34 -7.37
C THR A 76 -5.45 2.14 -7.34
N ILE A 77 -5.30 1.30 -6.32
CA ILE A 77 -6.25 0.24 -5.98
C ILE A 77 -6.46 0.24 -4.47
N ALA A 78 -7.70 0.06 -4.03
CA ALA A 78 -8.07 0.05 -2.62
C ALA A 78 -9.19 -0.96 -2.34
N GLN A 79 -9.22 -1.45 -1.11
CA GLN A 79 -10.37 -2.13 -0.53
C GLN A 79 -10.69 -1.46 0.81
N GLU A 80 -11.79 -0.71 0.85
CA GLU A 80 -12.17 0.14 1.99
C GLU A 80 -13.47 -0.31 2.67
N ALA A 81 -14.21 -1.23 2.04
CA ALA A 81 -15.47 -1.75 2.55
C ALA A 81 -15.73 -3.18 2.06
N GLY A 82 -16.57 -3.91 2.79
CA GLY A 82 -16.93 -5.29 2.48
C GLY A 82 -15.85 -6.29 2.89
N THR A 83 -15.68 -7.35 2.09
CA THR A 83 -14.64 -8.36 2.35
C THR A 83 -13.27 -7.83 1.96
N VAL A 84 -12.50 -7.39 2.96
CA VAL A 84 -11.13 -6.91 2.79
C VAL A 84 -10.16 -8.09 2.83
N TYR A 85 -9.25 -8.14 1.85
CA TYR A 85 -8.24 -9.19 1.76
C TYR A 85 -7.18 -9.02 2.86
N THR A 86 -7.10 -10.00 3.76
CA THR A 86 -6.22 -10.01 4.95
C THR A 86 -4.88 -10.71 4.73
N GLY A 87 -4.70 -11.39 3.60
CA GLY A 87 -3.42 -12.02 3.26
C GLY A 87 -2.33 -11.01 2.89
N GLU A 88 -1.11 -11.49 2.61
CA GLU A 88 -0.05 -10.60 2.13
C GLU A 88 -0.38 -10.05 0.74
N ILE A 89 0.04 -8.81 0.46
CA ILE A 89 -0.12 -8.19 -0.85
C ILE A 89 1.28 -7.97 -1.41
N THR A 90 1.54 -8.57 -2.57
CA THR A 90 2.84 -8.48 -3.24
C THR A 90 2.76 -7.69 -4.53
N ILE A 91 3.92 -7.15 -4.92
CA ILE A 91 4.13 -6.19 -5.99
C ILE A 91 5.23 -6.68 -6.91
N ALA A 92 5.03 -6.51 -8.22
CA ALA A 92 6.07 -6.60 -9.22
C ALA A 92 6.08 -5.35 -10.12
N GLY A 93 7.24 -5.07 -10.72
CA GLY A 93 7.42 -3.95 -11.63
C GLY A 93 8.90 -3.62 -11.82
N THR A 94 9.21 -2.81 -12.83
CA THR A 94 10.58 -2.34 -13.07
C THR A 94 10.87 -1.18 -12.11
N SER A 95 11.76 -1.40 -11.14
CA SER A 95 12.07 -0.44 -10.06
C SER A 95 10.80 0.11 -9.37
N PRO A 96 10.05 -0.75 -8.65
CA PRO A 96 8.79 -0.36 -8.03
C PRO A 96 8.95 0.87 -7.12
N ARG A 97 8.03 1.82 -7.24
CA ARG A 97 7.86 2.94 -6.30
C ARG A 97 6.38 3.05 -6.02
N TYR A 98 5.99 2.89 -4.77
CA TYR A 98 4.59 2.94 -4.39
C TYR A 98 4.44 3.41 -2.95
N THR A 99 3.25 3.89 -2.60
CA THR A 99 2.86 4.13 -1.21
C THR A 99 1.74 3.18 -0.84
N VAL A 100 1.67 2.83 0.44
CA VAL A 100 0.62 1.99 1.01
C VAL A 100 -0.05 2.71 2.16
N LEU A 101 -1.34 2.42 2.34
CA LEU A 101 -2.09 2.74 3.54
C LEU A 101 -2.79 1.45 3.99
N GLU A 102 -2.78 1.20 5.29
CA GLU A 102 -3.48 0.08 5.93
C GLU A 102 -4.11 0.58 7.23
N ILE A 103 -5.34 0.15 7.51
CA ILE A 103 -6.09 0.42 8.74
C ILE A 103 -6.51 -0.92 9.34
#